data_AF-A0A0H5Q1P6-F1
#
_entry.id   AF-A0A0H5Q1P6-F1
#
_cell.length_a   1.000
_cell.length_b   1.000
_cell.length_c   1.000
_cell.angle_alpha   90.00
_cell.angle_beta   90.00
_cell.angle_gamma   90.00
#
_symmetry.space_group_name_H-M   'P 1'
#
loop_
_entity.id
_entity.type
_entity.pdbx_description
1 polymer ?
#
loop_
_entity_poly.entity_id
_entity_poly.type
_entity_poly.pdbx_seq_one_letter_code
_entity_poly.pdbx_strand_id
1 'polypeptide(L)'
;MIVNKGVPIVLLDRYIPNIKTNYVCLDNNKAGEDATKYLQKKGYKNISLVCYDFDVSNMQDRIAGYTAAMTSAGLEHNISVEYVDINELENSCEKAMKKIKEDGTQA
;
A
#
# COMPACT_ATOMS: atom_id res chain seq x y z
N MET A 1 6.71 25.16 14.20
CA MET A 1 6.03 24.41 13.12
C MET A 1 5.14 25.38 12.33
N ILE A 2 5.06 25.27 11.00
CA ILE A 2 4.35 26.25 10.14
C ILE A 2 2.88 26.43 10.57
N VAL A 3 2.26 25.37 11.11
CA VAL A 3 0.91 25.35 11.71
C VAL A 3 0.65 26.41 12.77
N ASN A 4 1.68 26.96 13.43
CA ASN A 4 1.52 27.96 14.49
C ASN A 4 1.70 29.40 14.01
N LYS A 5 1.85 29.63 12.69
CA LYS A 5 2.13 30.96 12.11
C LYS A 5 0.87 31.73 11.68
N GLY A 6 -0.34 31.26 12.01
CA GLY A 6 -1.60 31.91 11.63
C GLY A 6 -1.93 31.85 10.13
N VAL A 7 -1.19 31.03 9.37
CA VAL A 7 -1.43 30.79 7.94
C VAL A 7 -2.36 29.59 7.80
N PRO A 8 -3.43 29.65 6.99
CA PRO A 8 -4.26 28.50 6.67
C PRO A 8 -3.42 27.40 6.00
N ILE A 9 -3.56 26.15 6.46
CA ILE A 9 -2.83 25.00 5.94
C ILE A 9 -3.83 23.92 5.54
N VAL A 10 -3.51 23.24 4.45
CA VAL A 10 -4.18 22.01 4.02
C VAL A 10 -3.11 20.96 3.75
N LEU A 11 -3.27 19.78 4.35
CA LEU A 11 -2.39 18.64 4.05
C LEU A 11 -2.87 17.94 2.79
N LEU A 12 -1.93 17.59 1.92
CA LEU A 12 -2.20 16.77 0.75
C LEU A 12 -1.65 15.38 1.00
N ASP A 13 -2.41 14.37 0.58
CA ASP A 13 -2.00 12.96 0.58
C ASP A 13 -1.72 12.36 1.98
N ARG A 14 -1.94 13.09 3.08
CA ARG A 14 -1.71 12.53 4.42
C ARG A 14 -2.64 13.10 5.46
N TYR A 15 -3.20 12.18 6.25
CA TYR A 15 -3.84 12.49 7.50
C TYR A 15 -2.82 12.35 8.64
N ILE A 16 -2.73 13.37 9.49
CA ILE A 16 -1.88 13.34 10.69
C ILE A 16 -2.80 13.59 11.89
N PRO A 17 -3.13 12.55 12.70
CA PRO A 17 -4.15 12.64 13.75
C PRO A 17 -3.93 13.78 14.75
N ASN A 18 -2.67 14.10 15.04
CA ASN A 18 -2.29 15.07 16.06
C ASN A 18 -2.15 16.51 15.53
N ILE A 19 -2.48 16.77 14.26
CA ILE A 19 -2.43 18.11 13.67
C ILE A 19 -3.85 18.52 13.28
N LYS A 20 -4.38 19.53 13.97
CA LYS A 20 -5.69 20.11 13.66
C LYS A 20 -5.61 20.99 12.42
N THR A 21 -5.71 20.36 11.25
CA THR A 21 -5.67 21.00 9.92
C THR A 21 -6.60 20.29 8.96
N ASN A 22 -7.05 20.99 7.92
CA ASN A 22 -7.77 20.36 6.83
C ASN A 22 -6.83 19.46 6.03
N TYR A 23 -7.36 18.45 5.36
CA TYR A 23 -6.60 17.55 4.51
C TYR A 23 -7.42 17.07 3.32
N VAL A 24 -6.71 16.68 2.26
CA VAL A 24 -7.28 16.01 1.08
C VAL A 24 -6.48 14.73 0.88
N CYS A 25 -7.16 13.58 0.98
CA CYS A 25 -6.57 12.25 0.85
C CYS A 25 -7.34 11.42 -0.18
N LEU A 26 -6.65 10.45 -0.77
CA LEU A 26 -7.27 9.39 -1.56
C LEU A 26 -7.92 8.36 -0.62
N ASP A 27 -8.98 7.70 -1.10
CA ASP A 27 -9.44 6.44 -0.52
C ASP A 27 -8.44 5.33 -0.90
N ASN A 28 -7.40 5.20 -0.08
CA ASN A 28 -6.30 4.26 -0.29
C ASN A 28 -6.75 2.79 -0.19
N ASN A 29 -7.82 2.52 0.56
CA ASN A 29 -8.39 1.19 0.68
C ASN A 29 -9.06 0.80 -0.65
N LYS A 30 -9.96 1.64 -1.13
CA LYS A 30 -10.60 1.44 -2.43
C LYS A 30 -9.58 1.35 -3.57
N ALA A 31 -8.54 2.18 -3.55
CA ALA A 31 -7.49 2.13 -4.56
C ALA A 31 -6.74 0.78 -4.57
N GLY A 32 -6.39 0.23 -3.40
CA GLY A 32 -5.77 -1.09 -3.29
C GLY A 32 -6.69 -2.22 -3.76
N GLU A 33 -7.98 -2.13 -3.43
CA GLU A 33 -9.00 -3.07 -3.87
C GLU A 33 -9.20 -3.06 -5.40
N ASP A 34 -9.41 -1.87 -5.97
CA ASP A 34 -9.67 -1.68 -7.40
C ASP A 34 -8.48 -2.14 -8.26
N ALA A 35 -7.24 -1.82 -7.85
CA ALA A 35 -6.02 -2.27 -8.53
C ALA A 35 -5.88 -3.81 -8.52
N THR A 36 -6.17 -4.44 -7.38
CA THR A 36 -6.08 -5.89 -7.22
C THR A 36 -7.15 -6.60 -8.05
N LYS A 37 -8.40 -6.11 -7.98
CA LYS A 37 -9.52 -6.63 -8.79
C LYS A 37 -9.26 -6.52 -10.28
N TYR A 38 -8.59 -5.46 -10.73
CA TYR A 38 -8.20 -5.33 -12.14
C TYR A 38 -7.28 -6.46 -12.59
N LEU A 39 -6.27 -6.82 -11.78
CA LEU A 39 -5.37 -7.94 -12.06
C LEU A 39 -6.10 -9.29 -12.00
N GLN A 40 -6.94 -9.49 -10.98
CA GLN A 40 -7.79 -10.69 -10.89
C GLN A 40 -8.69 -10.86 -12.11
N LYS A 41 -9.28 -9.76 -12.62
CA LYS A 41 -10.11 -9.78 -13.83
C LYS A 41 -9.31 -10.20 -15.09
N LYS A 42 -7.99 -9.98 -15.10
CA LYS A 42 -7.11 -10.49 -16.16
C LYS A 42 -6.74 -11.97 -15.99
N GLY A 43 -7.16 -12.60 -14.89
CA GLY A 43 -6.91 -14.02 -14.61
C GLY A 43 -5.71 -14.27 -13.69
N TYR A 44 -5.08 -13.22 -13.16
CA TYR A 44 -3.97 -13.36 -12.22
C TYR A 44 -4.47 -13.82 -10.85
N LYS A 45 -3.77 -14.80 -10.26
CA LYS A 45 -4.10 -15.40 -8.97
C LYS A 45 -3.00 -15.25 -7.93
N ASN A 46 -1.76 -15.07 -8.36
CA ASN A 46 -0.62 -14.81 -7.48
C ASN A 46 -0.21 -13.35 -7.67
N ILE A 47 -0.71 -12.47 -6.82
CA ILE A 47 -0.49 -11.02 -6.92
C ILE A 47 0.23 -10.60 -5.65
N SER A 48 1.45 -10.09 -5.75
CA SER A 48 2.19 -9.55 -4.60
C SER A 48 2.11 -8.04 -4.54
N LEU A 49 1.96 -7.50 -3.33
CA LEU A 49 2.02 -6.08 -3.05
C LEU A 49 3.41 -5.74 -2.49
N VAL A 50 4.10 -4.77 -3.09
CA VAL A 50 5.37 -4.24 -2.55
C VAL A 50 5.13 -2.86 -1.96
N CYS A 51 5.53 -2.65 -0.72
CA CYS A 51 5.33 -1.39 -0.01
C CYS A 51 6.51 -1.08 0.92
N TYR A 52 6.62 0.16 1.40
CA TYR A 52 7.70 0.52 2.32
C TYR A 52 7.45 -0.05 3.73
N ASP A 53 8.51 -0.29 4.49
CA ASP A 53 8.41 -0.66 5.90
C ASP A 53 8.14 0.58 6.79
N PHE A 54 7.01 1.24 6.56
CA PHE A 54 6.56 2.36 7.38
C PHE A 54 5.15 2.15 7.89
N ASP A 55 4.96 2.43 9.18
CA ASP A 55 3.65 2.48 9.82
C ASP A 55 2.93 3.81 9.48
N VAL A 56 2.50 3.93 8.22
CA VAL A 56 1.72 5.08 7.73
C VAL A 56 0.34 4.60 7.32
N SER A 57 -0.71 5.27 7.82
CA SER A 57 -2.12 4.91 7.63
C SER A 57 -2.49 4.61 6.17
N ASN A 58 -2.02 5.43 5.23
CA ASN A 58 -2.32 5.26 3.81
C ASN A 58 -1.81 3.93 3.23
N MET A 59 -0.70 3.42 3.77
CA MET A 59 -0.12 2.17 3.33
C MET A 59 -0.89 0.98 3.90
N GLN A 60 -1.28 1.06 5.17
CA GLN A 60 -2.16 0.09 5.80
C GLN A 60 -3.50 -0.01 5.07
N ASP A 61 -4.06 1.13 4.66
CA ASP A 61 -5.29 1.17 3.88
C ASP A 61 -5.13 0.41 2.55
N ARG A 62 -4.03 0.62 1.81
CA ARG A 62 -3.77 -0.10 0.54
C ARG A 62 -3.61 -1.60 0.76
N ILE A 63 -2.89 -2.01 1.80
CA ILE A 63 -2.72 -3.42 2.18
C ILE A 63 -4.08 -4.03 2.54
N ALA A 64 -4.92 -3.31 3.27
CA ALA A 64 -6.27 -3.76 3.62
C ALA A 64 -7.16 -3.94 2.38
N GLY A 65 -7.13 -2.99 1.44
CA GLY A 65 -7.86 -3.10 0.17
C GLY A 65 -7.41 -4.28 -0.69
N TYR A 66 -6.09 -4.48 -0.82
CA TYR A 66 -5.49 -5.64 -1.48
C TYR A 66 -5.92 -6.96 -0.81
N THR A 67 -5.78 -7.05 0.51
CA THR A 67 -6.12 -8.23 1.31
C THR A 67 -7.60 -8.58 1.17
N ALA A 68 -8.48 -7.57 1.22
CA ALA A 68 -9.91 -7.74 1.05
C ALA A 68 -10.26 -8.24 -0.36
N ALA A 69 -9.62 -7.70 -1.40
CA ALA A 69 -9.81 -8.16 -2.78
C ALA A 69 -9.34 -9.61 -2.98
N MET A 70 -8.18 -9.99 -2.44
CA MET A 70 -7.66 -11.36 -2.51
C MET A 70 -8.58 -12.34 -1.78
N THR A 71 -8.98 -12.01 -0.56
CA THR A 71 -9.89 -12.84 0.26
C THR A 71 -11.26 -12.99 -0.40
N SER A 72 -11.82 -11.91 -0.96
CA SER A 72 -13.14 -11.97 -1.63
C SER A 72 -13.13 -12.82 -2.90
N ALA A 73 -11.95 -13.05 -3.49
CA ALA A 73 -11.76 -13.91 -4.65
C ALA A 73 -11.42 -15.38 -4.28
N GLY A 74 -11.36 -15.72 -2.99
CA GLY A 74 -10.93 -17.05 -2.52
C GLY A 74 -9.44 -17.31 -2.72
N LEU A 75 -8.62 -16.25 -2.72
CA LEU A 75 -7.18 -16.29 -2.94
C LEU A 75 -6.40 -15.88 -1.68
N GLU A 76 -6.99 -16.04 -0.49
CA GLU A 76 -6.38 -15.68 0.79
C GLU A 76 -5.04 -16.40 1.03
N HIS A 77 -4.88 -17.62 0.52
CA HIS A 77 -3.64 -18.38 0.59
C HIS A 77 -2.51 -17.82 -0.29
N ASN A 78 -2.84 -16.95 -1.24
CA ASN A 78 -1.90 -16.33 -2.18
C ASN A 78 -1.56 -14.88 -1.78
N ILE A 79 -1.99 -14.43 -0.61
CA ILE A 79 -1.68 -13.09 -0.11
C ILE A 79 -0.17 -13.02 0.16
N SER A 80 0.51 -12.08 -0.51
CA SER A 80 1.94 -11.84 -0.42
C SER A 80 2.18 -10.32 -0.37
N VAL A 81 2.77 -9.86 0.74
CA VAL A 81 3.09 -8.44 0.96
C VAL A 81 4.56 -8.35 1.34
N GLU A 82 5.34 -7.66 0.50
CA GLU A 82 6.77 -7.46 0.70
C GLU A 82 7.07 -6.02 1.11
N TYR A 83 7.85 -5.87 2.17
CA TYR A 83 8.24 -4.59 2.72
C TYR A 83 9.66 -4.24 2.29
N VAL A 84 9.86 -3.01 1.80
CA VAL A 84 11.17 -2.46 1.40
C VAL A 84 11.60 -1.33 2.31
N ASP A 85 12.88 -1.31 2.68
CA ASP A 85 13.45 -0.26 3.53
C ASP A 85 13.97 0.87 2.62
N ILE A 86 13.51 2.09 2.86
CA ILE A 86 13.96 3.25 2.08
C ILE A 86 15.45 3.54 2.27
N ASN A 87 16.01 3.21 3.44
CA ASN A 87 17.42 3.49 3.77
C ASN A 87 18.35 2.47 3.10
N GLU A 88 17.84 1.30 2.78
CA GLU A 88 18.54 0.23 2.07
C GLU A 88 17.77 -0.20 0.81
N LEU A 89 17.33 0.78 0.01
CA LEU A 89 16.37 0.53 -1.06
C LEU A 89 16.83 -0.53 -2.08
N GLU A 90 18.07 -0.46 -2.53
CA GLU A 90 18.61 -1.40 -3.53
C GLU A 90 18.59 -2.83 -2.99
N ASN A 91 19.22 -3.06 -1.82
CA ASN A 91 19.27 -4.38 -1.18
C ASN A 91 17.88 -4.92 -0.79
N SER A 92 16.99 -4.05 -0.29
CA SER A 92 15.66 -4.47 0.14
C SER A 92 14.75 -4.79 -1.05
N CYS A 93 14.82 -4.01 -2.13
CA CYS A 93 14.17 -4.33 -3.40
C CYS A 93 14.67 -5.64 -3.99
N GLU A 94 15.99 -5.91 -4.00
CA GLU A 94 16.53 -7.18 -4.48
C GLU A 94 15.98 -8.37 -3.69
N LYS A 95 15.93 -8.27 -2.36
CA LYS A 95 15.35 -9.30 -1.49
C LYS A 95 13.87 -9.51 -1.77
N ALA A 96 13.09 -8.43 -1.88
CA ALA A 96 11.66 -8.50 -2.21
C ALA A 96 11.44 -9.16 -3.58
N MET A 97 12.18 -8.74 -4.60
CA MET A 97 12.10 -9.30 -5.95
C MET A 97 12.48 -10.78 -6.00
N LYS A 98 13.44 -11.21 -5.18
CA LYS A 98 13.81 -12.63 -5.07
C LYS A 98 12.64 -13.46 -4.52
N LYS A 99 12.01 -13.02 -3.42
CA LYS A 99 10.86 -13.70 -2.84
C LYS A 99 9.65 -13.73 -3.77
N ILE A 100 9.33 -12.61 -4.42
CA ILE A 100 8.23 -12.51 -5.39
C ILE A 100 8.37 -13.55 -6.52
N LYS A 101 9.60 -13.82 -6.97
CA LYS A 101 9.88 -14.87 -7.96
C LYS A 101 9.71 -16.28 -7.40
N GLU A 102 10.12 -16.50 -6.15
CA GLU A 102 9.96 -17.79 -5.46
C GLU A 102 8.49 -18.13 -5.20
N ASP A 103 7.66 -17.12 -4.90
CA ASP A 103 6.22 -17.23 -4.67
C ASP A 103 5.39 -17.44 -5.95
N GLY A 104 6.02 -17.39 -7.13
CA GLY A 104 5.33 -17.58 -8.42
C GLY A 104 4.36 -16.44 -8.77
N THR A 105 4.69 -15.21 -8.36
CA THR A 105 3.89 -14.01 -8.64
C THR A 105 3.72 -13.76 -10.13
N GLN A 106 2.52 -13.35 -10.52
CA GLN A 106 2.14 -13.07 -11.89
C GLN A 106 2.00 -11.56 -12.08
N ALA A 107 2.60 -11.03 -13.14
CA ALA A 107 2.63 -9.61 -13.49
C ALA A 107 1.81 -9.33 -14.76
#